data_AF-D2JTI3-F1
#
_entry.id   AF-D2JTI3-F1
#
_cell.length_a   1.000
_cell.length_b   1.000
_cell.length_c   1.000
_cell.angle_alpha   90.00
_cell.angle_beta   90.00
_cell.angle_gamma   90.00
#
_symmetry.space_group_name_H-M   'P 1'
#
loop_
_entity.id
_entity.type
_entity.pdbx_description
1 polymer ?
#
loop_
_entity_poly.entity_id
_entity_poly.type
_entity_poly.pdbx_seq_one_letter_code
_entity_poly.pdbx_strand_id
1 'polypeptide(L)'
;LRMHATNLGSTPPFTYLVQESYDVMALVHECREAGYPCCFTMDAGPNVKILVEKKNKQQIIDKLLTQFDNNQIIDSDIIATGIEIIE
;
A
#
# COMPACT_ATOMS: atom_id res chain seq x y z
N LEU A 1 0.63 -10.52 -6.12
CA LEU A 1 0.91 -9.95 -7.47
C LEU A 1 0.16 -10.62 -8.64
N ARG A 2 -0.74 -11.60 -8.42
CA ARG A 2 -1.37 -12.35 -9.54
C ARG A 2 -2.14 -11.46 -10.53
N MET A 3 -2.90 -10.47 -10.04
CA MET A 3 -3.61 -9.51 -10.89
C MET A 3 -2.64 -8.68 -11.75
N HIS A 4 -1.55 -8.15 -11.18
CA HIS A 4 -0.57 -7.36 -11.96
C HIS A 4 0.19 -8.21 -12.97
N ALA A 5 0.44 -9.49 -12.66
CA ALA A 5 1.11 -10.41 -13.57
C ALA A 5 0.29 -10.68 -14.85
N THR A 6 -1.05 -10.62 -14.81
CA THR A 6 -1.87 -10.79 -16.02
C THR A 6 -1.72 -9.62 -16.98
N ASN A 7 -1.43 -8.40 -16.50
CA ASN A 7 -1.16 -7.25 -17.36
C ASN A 7 0.14 -7.43 -18.16
N LEU A 8 1.11 -8.17 -17.63
CA LEU A 8 2.32 -8.53 -18.38
C LEU A 8 2.03 -9.53 -19.50
N GLY A 9 0.93 -10.28 -19.41
CA GLY A 9 0.46 -11.20 -20.44
C GLY A 9 -0.50 -10.59 -21.47
N SER A 10 -0.85 -9.30 -21.37
CA SER A 10 -1.76 -8.65 -22.32
C SER A 10 -1.08 -8.34 -23.66
N THR A 11 -1.86 -7.86 -24.64
CA THR A 11 -1.34 -7.48 -25.97
C THR A 11 -1.81 -6.07 -26.33
N PRO A 12 -0.93 -5.04 -26.26
CA PRO A 12 0.45 -5.09 -25.79
C PRO A 12 0.55 -5.34 -24.27
N PRO A 13 1.68 -5.86 -23.76
CA PRO A 13 1.93 -5.93 -22.32
C PRO A 13 2.02 -4.54 -21.69
N PHE A 14 1.59 -4.41 -20.45
CA PHE A 14 1.78 -3.19 -19.68
C PHE A 14 1.89 -3.48 -18.17
N THR A 15 2.31 -2.46 -17.40
CA THR A 15 2.34 -2.51 -15.94
C THR A 15 1.81 -1.21 -15.36
N TYR A 16 1.10 -1.29 -14.24
CA TYR A 16 0.75 -0.13 -13.41
C TYR A 16 1.84 0.21 -12.40
N LEU A 17 2.76 -0.72 -12.16
CA LEU A 17 3.78 -0.62 -11.12
C LEU A 17 5.04 0.04 -11.67
N VAL A 18 5.59 0.96 -10.88
CA VAL A 18 6.89 1.62 -11.11
C VAL A 18 7.88 1.22 -10.02
N GLN A 19 9.14 1.65 -10.11
CA GLN A 19 10.18 1.27 -9.14
C GLN A 19 9.79 1.61 -7.70
N GLU A 20 9.29 2.83 -7.44
CA GLU A 20 8.83 3.24 -6.11
C GLU A 20 7.72 2.33 -5.55
N SER A 21 6.87 1.74 -6.40
CA SER A 21 5.88 0.74 -5.95
C SER A 21 6.57 -0.48 -5.33
N TYR A 22 7.65 -0.96 -5.95
CA TYR A 22 8.43 -2.10 -5.44
C TYR A 22 9.23 -1.73 -4.20
N ASP A 23 9.72 -0.49 -4.10
CA ASP A 23 10.47 -0.01 -2.94
C ASP A 23 9.56 0.01 -1.69
N VAL A 24 8.30 0.46 -1.82
CA VAL A 24 7.31 0.32 -0.73
C VAL A 24 7.03 -1.15 -0.38
N MET A 25 6.95 -2.04 -1.36
CA MET A 25 6.76 -3.49 -1.10
C MET A 25 7.92 -4.09 -0.30
N ALA A 26 9.16 -3.62 -0.53
CA ALA A 26 10.33 -4.02 0.24
C ALA A 26 10.23 -3.54 1.69
N LEU A 27 9.85 -2.28 1.93
CA LEU A 27 9.64 -1.75 3.28
C LEU A 27 8.54 -2.50 4.05
N VAL A 28 7.45 -2.87 3.37
CA VAL A 28 6.38 -3.69 3.97
C VAL A 28 6.90 -5.09 4.33
N HIS A 29 7.81 -5.66 3.54
CA HIS A 29 8.46 -6.93 3.89
C HIS A 29 9.34 -6.78 5.13
N GLU A 30 10.17 -5.73 5.19
CA GLU A 30 11.02 -5.44 6.36
C GLU A 30 10.20 -5.21 7.64
N CYS A 31 9.04 -4.54 7.54
CA CYS A 31 8.15 -4.36 8.68
C CYS A 31 7.66 -5.70 9.24
N ARG A 32 7.29 -6.64 8.36
CA ARG A 32 6.89 -7.99 8.78
C ARG A 32 8.02 -8.74 9.47
N GLU A 33 9.24 -8.66 8.94
CA GLU A 33 10.43 -9.27 9.56
C GLU A 33 10.75 -8.65 10.92
N ALA A 34 10.45 -7.35 11.11
CA ALA A 34 10.59 -6.64 12.37
C ALA A 34 9.46 -6.90 13.38
N GLY A 35 8.50 -7.79 13.07
CA GLY A 35 7.41 -8.14 13.98
C GLY A 35 6.20 -7.20 13.93
N TYR A 36 6.07 -6.39 12.87
CA TYR A 36 4.92 -5.52 12.62
C TYR A 36 4.07 -6.08 11.45
N PRO A 37 3.00 -6.85 11.73
CA PRO A 37 2.14 -7.40 10.68
C PRO A 37 1.49 -6.32 9.81
N CYS A 38 1.80 -6.36 8.51
CA CYS A 38 1.16 -5.55 7.48
C CYS A 38 1.25 -6.22 6.10
N CYS A 39 0.30 -5.93 5.22
CA CYS A 39 0.29 -6.42 3.84
C CYS A 39 0.00 -5.28 2.84
N PHE A 40 0.37 -5.48 1.58
CA PHE A 40 0.20 -4.47 0.54
C PHE A 40 -0.79 -4.92 -0.54
N THR A 41 -1.43 -3.94 -1.17
CA THR A 41 -2.21 -4.10 -2.40
C THR A 41 -2.06 -2.86 -3.30
N MET A 42 -2.31 -3.04 -4.59
CA MET A 42 -2.26 -1.99 -5.60
C MET A 42 -3.37 -2.24 -6.63
N ASP A 43 -4.00 -1.18 -7.11
CA ASP A 43 -5.07 -1.21 -8.12
C ASP A 43 -4.51 -0.90 -9.50
N ALA A 44 -5.25 -0.16 -10.33
CA ALA A 44 -4.82 0.33 -11.64
C ALA A 44 -3.92 1.58 -11.54
N GLY A 45 -2.84 1.50 -10.76
CA GLY A 45 -1.87 2.60 -10.62
C GLY A 45 -0.69 2.27 -9.68
N PRO A 46 0.31 3.16 -9.60
CA PRO A 46 1.55 2.90 -8.87
C PRO A 46 1.42 3.01 -7.35
N ASN A 47 0.34 3.61 -6.84
CA ASN A 47 0.14 3.79 -5.39
C ASN A 47 -0.01 2.44 -4.68
N VAL A 48 0.77 2.27 -3.62
CA VAL A 48 0.72 1.11 -2.73
C VAL A 48 -0.13 1.41 -1.52
N LYS A 49 -1.13 0.57 -1.26
CA LYS A 49 -1.98 0.62 -0.07
C LYS A 49 -1.51 -0.44 0.89
N ILE A 50 -1.33 -0.08 2.15
CA ILE A 50 -0.84 -0.98 3.20
C ILE A 50 -1.96 -1.21 4.21
N LEU A 51 -2.41 -2.45 4.33
CA LEU A 51 -3.33 -2.87 5.37
C LEU A 51 -2.51 -3.26 6.62
N VAL A 52 -2.84 -2.66 7.75
CA VAL A 52 -2.16 -2.82 9.03
C VAL A 52 -3.17 -2.74 10.17
N GLU A 53 -2.90 -3.43 11.27
CA GLU A 53 -3.66 -3.25 12.51
C GLU A 53 -3.41 -1.85 13.10
N LYS A 54 -4.45 -1.17 13.61
CA LYS A 54 -4.33 0.19 14.17
C LYS A 54 -3.18 0.34 15.19
N LYS A 55 -2.95 -0.70 16.02
CA LYS A 55 -1.88 -0.72 17.04
C LYS A 55 -0.45 -0.60 16.48
N ASN A 56 -0.25 -0.95 15.19
CA ASN A 56 1.04 -0.91 14.51
C ASN A 56 1.14 0.22 13.48
N LYS A 57 0.05 1.00 13.27
CA LYS A 57 -0.04 2.00 12.18
C LYS A 57 1.11 2.99 12.21
N GLN A 58 1.45 3.52 13.39
CA GLN A 58 2.50 4.52 13.54
C GLN A 58 3.88 3.95 13.17
N GLN A 59 4.20 2.72 13.58
CA GLN A 59 5.46 2.06 13.29
C GLN A 59 5.67 1.86 11.78
N ILE A 60 4.59 1.57 11.04
CA ILE A 60 4.63 1.49 9.58
C ILE A 60 4.88 2.87 8.97
N ILE A 61 4.18 3.91 9.43
CA ILE A 61 4.37 5.29 8.96
C ILE A 61 5.81 5.74 9.21
N ASP A 62 6.34 5.53 10.42
CA ASP A 62 7.71 5.90 10.78
C ASP A 62 8.74 5.19 9.89
N LYS A 63 8.51 3.92 9.55
CA LYS A 63 9.36 3.19 8.59
C LYS A 63 9.30 3.79 7.19
N LEU A 64 8.10 4.13 6.69
CA LEU A 64 7.94 4.73 5.37
C LEU A 64 8.61 6.11 5.27
N LEU A 65 8.52 6.92 6.33
CA LEU A 65 9.15 8.24 6.43
C LEU A 65 10.69 8.20 6.37
N THR A 66 11.31 7.02 6.49
CA THR A 66 12.77 6.89 6.27
C THR A 66 13.17 6.99 4.79
N GLN A 67 12.22 6.82 3.86
CA GLN A 67 12.48 6.80 2.41
C GLN A 67 11.51 7.65 1.57
N PHE A 68 10.32 7.97 2.10
CA PHE A 68 9.28 8.71 1.38
C PHE A 68 8.91 10.00 2.11
N ASP A 69 8.50 11.02 1.36
CA ASP A 69 8.12 12.31 1.92
C ASP A 69 6.79 12.20 2.68
N ASN A 70 6.64 13.02 3.72
CA ASN A 70 5.43 13.02 4.55
C ASN A 70 4.14 13.34 3.75
N ASN A 71 4.24 14.08 2.64
CA ASN A 71 3.09 14.37 1.77
C ASN A 71 2.67 13.18 0.88
N GLN A 72 3.47 12.11 0.81
CA GLN A 72 3.16 10.88 0.07
C GLN A 72 2.49 9.81 0.94
N ILE A 73 2.43 10.02 2.26
CA ILE A 73 1.90 9.04 3.23
C ILE A 73 0.58 9.57 3.76
N ILE A 74 -0.50 8.86 3.43
CA ILE A 74 -1.86 9.17 3.86
C ILE A 74 -2.43 7.93 4.54
N ASP A 75 -2.94 8.08 5.75
CA ASP A 75 -3.63 7.01 6.46
C ASP A 75 -5.14 7.25 6.55
N SER A 76 -5.88 6.16 6.69
CA SER A 76 -7.32 6.18 6.93
C SER A 76 -7.67 5.00 7.82
N ASP A 77 -8.55 5.25 8.79
CA ASP A 77 -9.22 4.18 9.49
C ASP A 77 -10.34 3.61 8.61
N ILE A 78 -10.75 2.37 8.89
CA ILE A 78 -11.91 1.75 8.25
C ILE A 78 -13.16 2.20 9.01
N ILE A 79 -14.05 2.91 8.33
CA ILE A 79 -15.34 3.33 8.87
C ILE A 79 -16.27 2.11 9.03
N ALA A 80 -17.08 2.10 10.09
CA ALA A 80 -18.00 1.00 10.40
C ALA A 80 -19.39 1.18 9.78
N THR A 81 -19.73 2.40 9.36
CA THR A 81 -21.02 2.76 8.76
C THR A 81 -20.97 2.70 7.23
N GLY A 82 -22.16 2.63 6.62
CA GLY A 82 -22.32 2.66 5.18
C GLY A 82 -22.50 4.07 4.63
N ILE A 83 -23.21 4.19 3.51
CA ILE A 83 -23.56 5.47 2.91
C ILE A 83 -24.48 6.29 3.82
N GLU A 84 -24.24 7.61 3.90
CA GLU A 84 -25.03 8.56 4.67
C GLU A 84 -25.57 9.65 3.72
N ILE A 85 -26.85 10.00 3.87
CA ILE A 85 -27.47 11.11 3.14
C ILE A 85 -27.36 12.36 4.02
N ILE A 86 -26.82 13.45 3.48
CA ILE A 86 -26.70 14.73 4.18
C ILE A 86 -27.90 15.60 3.78
N GLU A 87 -28.72 15.96 4.77
CA GLU A 87 -29.86 16.89 4.64
C GLU A 87 -29.47 18.33 4.99
#